data_AF-A0A1Y3UIN3-F1
#
_entry.id   AF-A0A1Y3UIN3-F1
#
_cell.length_a   1.000
_cell.length_b   1.000
_cell.length_c   1.000
_cell.angle_alpha   90.00
_cell.angle_beta   90.00
_cell.angle_gamma   90.00
#
_symmetry.space_group_name_H-M   'P 1'
#
loop_
_entity.id
_entity.type
_entity.pdbx_description
1 polymer ?
#
loop_
_entity_poly.entity_id
_entity_poly.type
_entity_poly.pdbx_seq_one_letter_code
_entity_poly.pdbx_strand_id
1 'polypeptide(L)'
;MAFNSQQTTRARAIVLIAALVVVVAIAVAVIAGGLNPASQAAQGADTSAGTTAGQASTDGTSSDAADSDADAMETVDAQYGTAAQSLRAQHEADPTNPTTLLNLANGYFDWGVAALNHAADDDDEAHATELLNEAIGYYDSYLADNAGAKSAIVDRAICVFYTGDHASAIAALEDLVTNLDAGFAPAWANLGMFYEAEGRAEEASNAYQTAIDAAGDEDAYGVRDYAESRLAALNGAS
;
A
#
# COMPACT_ATOMS: atom_id res chain seq x y z
N MET A 1 33.98 25.75 11.90
CA MET A 1 33.47 24.90 10.82
C MET A 1 32.37 24.04 11.42
N ALA A 2 31.13 24.51 11.37
CA ALA A 2 29.97 23.73 11.78
C ALA A 2 29.60 22.85 10.59
N PHE A 3 29.85 21.54 10.70
CA PHE A 3 29.46 20.58 9.69
C PHE A 3 27.97 20.32 9.83
N ASN A 4 27.30 20.47 8.70
CA ASN A 4 25.87 20.43 8.48
C ASN A 4 25.30 19.04 8.79
N SER A 5 24.92 18.78 10.05
CA SER A 5 24.28 17.52 10.46
C SER A 5 22.84 17.38 9.97
N GLN A 6 22.26 18.41 9.34
CA GLN A 6 20.95 18.35 8.71
C GLN A 6 20.97 17.76 7.30
N GLN A 7 22.14 17.63 6.66
CA GLN A 7 22.24 17.02 5.32
C GLN A 7 22.25 15.48 5.36
N THR A 8 22.57 14.88 6.51
CA THR A 8 22.67 13.41 6.64
C THR A 8 21.33 12.72 6.88
N THR A 9 20.28 13.43 7.28
CA THR A 9 18.92 12.84 7.44
C THR A 9 18.22 12.68 6.08
N ARG A 10 18.44 13.62 5.14
CA ARG A 10 17.82 13.61 3.79
C ARG A 10 18.26 12.47 2.87
N ALA A 11 19.18 11.61 3.32
CA ALA A 11 19.67 10.46 2.58
C ALA A 11 19.14 9.11 3.12
N ARG A 12 18.16 9.14 4.03
CA ARG A 12 17.39 7.92 4.35
C ARG A 12 16.43 7.67 3.22
N ALA A 13 16.86 6.74 2.37
CA ALA A 13 16.13 6.02 1.35
C ALA A 13 14.69 6.51 1.11
N ILE A 14 14.53 7.29 0.04
CA ILE A 14 13.30 7.23 -0.76
C ILE A 14 13.20 5.80 -1.28
N VAL A 15 12.78 4.86 -0.42
CA VAL A 15 12.23 3.60 -0.89
C VAL A 15 10.90 4.01 -1.48
N LEU A 16 10.88 4.20 -2.80
CA LEU A 16 9.64 4.40 -3.53
C LEU A 16 8.70 3.24 -3.15
N ILE A 17 7.67 3.55 -2.36
CA ILE A 17 6.53 2.69 -2.01
C ILE A 17 5.66 2.40 -3.27
N ALA A 18 6.10 2.84 -4.45
CA ALA A 18 5.52 2.57 -5.76
C ALA A 18 5.45 1.08 -6.15
N ALA A 19 5.81 0.17 -5.25
CA ALA A 19 6.09 -1.23 -5.52
C ALA A 19 5.52 -2.18 -4.48
N LEU A 20 4.42 -1.87 -3.78
CA LEU A 20 3.72 -2.86 -2.94
C LEU A 20 2.44 -3.37 -3.64
N VAL A 21 2.17 -4.66 -3.50
CA VAL A 21 0.87 -5.21 -3.92
C VAL A 21 -0.06 -5.15 -2.74
N VAL A 22 -0.92 -4.13 -2.71
CA VAL A 22 -2.08 -4.07 -1.82
C VAL A 22 -3.10 -5.08 -2.32
N VAL A 23 -3.63 -5.92 -1.42
CA VAL A 23 -4.84 -6.67 -1.76
C VAL A 23 -6.00 -5.70 -1.70
N VAL A 24 -6.34 -5.10 -2.85
CA VAL A 24 -7.36 -4.06 -2.95
C VAL A 24 -8.69 -4.56 -2.40
N ALA A 25 -9.02 -4.14 -1.19
CA ALA A 25 -10.41 -4.08 -0.75
C ALA A 25 -10.99 -2.82 -1.36
N ILE A 26 -11.80 -2.96 -2.41
CA ILE A 26 -12.60 -1.81 -2.88
C ILE A 26 -13.48 -1.39 -1.70
N ALA A 27 -13.12 -0.32 -1.01
CA ALA A 27 -13.97 0.35 -0.05
C ALA A 27 -15.12 1.04 -0.81
N VAL A 28 -16.04 0.24 -1.34
CA VAL A 28 -17.36 0.75 -1.72
C VAL A 28 -18.12 0.97 -0.42
N ALA A 29 -18.08 2.20 0.08
CA ALA A 29 -19.09 2.72 0.99
C ALA A 29 -19.57 4.04 0.39
N VAL A 30 -20.63 4.04 -0.42
CA VAL A 30 -22.02 4.09 0.06
C VAL A 30 -22.12 5.03 1.27
N ILE A 31 -21.97 6.32 0.99
CA ILE A 31 -22.52 7.37 1.85
C ILE A 31 -24.04 7.26 1.72
N ALA A 32 -24.70 6.83 2.79
CA ALA A 32 -26.15 6.67 2.83
C ALA A 32 -26.86 8.00 2.54
N GLY A 33 -27.56 8.07 1.40
CA GLY A 33 -28.45 9.20 1.09
C GLY A 33 -28.86 9.40 -0.37
N GLY A 34 -29.30 8.37 -1.10
CA GLY A 34 -29.97 8.58 -2.40
C GLY A 34 -29.95 7.39 -3.35
N LEU A 35 -30.94 6.51 -3.24
CA LEU A 35 -31.30 5.59 -4.33
C LEU A 35 -31.81 6.41 -5.52
N ASN A 36 -31.06 6.47 -6.62
CA ASN A 36 -31.59 6.89 -7.92
C ASN A 36 -31.38 5.74 -8.92
N PRO A 37 -32.40 4.95 -9.27
CA PRO A 37 -32.25 3.85 -10.21
C PRO A 37 -32.40 4.40 -11.64
N ALA A 38 -31.31 4.84 -12.25
CA ALA A 38 -31.25 5.06 -13.69
C ALA A 38 -29.81 5.11 -14.19
N SER A 39 -29.25 3.95 -14.53
CA SER A 39 -28.47 3.68 -15.77
C SER A 39 -27.60 2.43 -15.61
N GLN A 40 -28.20 1.26 -15.82
CA GLN A 40 -27.46 0.11 -16.35
C GLN A 40 -27.72 0.06 -17.86
N ALA A 41 -26.66 0.24 -18.64
CA ALA A 41 -26.44 -0.31 -19.99
C ALA A 41 -25.01 0.13 -20.40
N ALA A 42 -23.98 -0.68 -20.14
CA ALA A 42 -23.48 -1.80 -20.95
C ALA A 42 -22.64 -1.38 -22.17
N GLN A 43 -21.51 -2.08 -22.32
CA GLN A 43 -20.61 -2.19 -23.49
C GLN A 43 -19.62 -1.02 -23.64
N GLY A 44 -18.31 -1.18 -23.78
CA GLY A 44 -17.45 -2.29 -24.19
C GLY A 44 -16.27 -1.69 -24.97
N ALA A 45 -15.15 -2.42 -25.07
CA ALA A 45 -13.97 -2.16 -25.89
C ALA A 45 -12.87 -1.23 -25.32
N ASP A 46 -11.75 -1.87 -24.96
CA ASP A 46 -10.46 -1.80 -25.67
C ASP A 46 -9.90 -0.39 -25.97
N THR A 47 -8.72 -0.07 -25.43
CA THR A 47 -7.63 0.47 -26.25
C THR A 47 -6.29 0.46 -25.52
N SER A 48 -5.38 -0.28 -26.13
CA SER A 48 -3.94 -0.24 -25.97
C SER A 48 -3.32 1.03 -26.60
N ALA A 49 -2.20 1.46 -26.00
CA ALA A 49 -1.02 2.12 -26.57
C ALA A 49 -1.15 3.37 -27.49
N GLY A 50 -0.31 4.37 -27.24
CA GLY A 50 0.26 5.18 -28.33
C GLY A 50 0.54 6.65 -28.04
N THR A 51 1.81 6.94 -27.74
CA THR A 51 2.51 8.23 -27.74
C THR A 51 2.24 9.11 -28.97
N THR A 52 2.07 10.45 -28.83
CA THR A 52 2.87 11.47 -29.56
C THR A 52 2.60 12.92 -29.13
N ALA A 53 3.65 13.74 -29.28
CA ALA A 53 3.91 15.06 -28.72
C ALA A 53 3.22 16.27 -29.40
N GLY A 54 3.26 17.43 -28.74
CA GLY A 54 2.92 18.72 -29.36
C GLY A 54 2.88 19.97 -28.46
N GLN A 55 4.03 20.37 -27.91
CA GLN A 55 4.56 21.74 -27.68
C GLN A 55 3.61 22.98 -27.75
N ALA A 56 3.57 23.82 -26.71
CA ALA A 56 4.12 25.20 -26.70
C ALA A 56 3.68 26.05 -25.48
N SER A 57 4.66 26.80 -24.97
CA SER A 57 4.80 27.68 -23.81
C SER A 57 3.70 28.73 -23.51
N THR A 58 3.59 29.14 -22.24
CA THR A 58 3.77 30.56 -21.83
C THR A 58 3.91 30.72 -20.32
N ASP A 59 4.88 31.58 -19.98
CA ASP A 59 5.02 32.48 -18.83
C ASP A 59 5.11 31.97 -17.39
N GLY A 60 6.16 32.46 -16.74
CA GLY A 60 6.63 32.02 -15.44
C GLY A 60 5.90 32.61 -14.25
N THR A 61 6.05 31.88 -13.15
CA THR A 61 6.24 32.41 -11.81
C THR A 61 7.16 31.42 -11.11
N SER A 62 8.35 31.89 -10.75
CA SER A 62 9.32 31.12 -9.98
C SER A 62 9.12 31.42 -8.50
N SER A 63 8.19 30.70 -7.90
CA SER A 63 7.98 30.46 -6.47
C SER A 63 6.71 29.62 -6.41
N ASP A 64 6.76 28.34 -6.01
CA ASP A 64 5.58 27.57 -5.53
C ASP A 64 5.88 26.08 -5.29
N ALA A 65 7.03 25.54 -5.70
CA ALA A 65 7.36 24.12 -5.46
C ALA A 65 7.51 23.71 -3.97
N ALA A 66 7.42 24.65 -3.03
CA ALA A 66 7.43 24.36 -1.60
C ALA A 66 6.03 24.45 -0.96
N ASP A 67 5.07 25.13 -1.59
CA ASP A 67 3.67 25.17 -1.13
C ASP A 67 2.90 23.93 -1.62
N SER A 68 3.29 23.36 -2.77
CA SER A 68 2.63 22.17 -3.34
C SER A 68 2.77 20.90 -2.50
N ASP A 69 3.85 20.78 -1.73
CA ASP A 69 4.16 19.56 -0.97
C ASP A 69 3.50 19.60 0.41
N ALA A 70 3.45 20.77 1.06
CA ALA A 70 2.70 20.97 2.30
C ALA A 70 1.18 20.78 2.09
N ASP A 71 0.67 21.20 0.93
CA ASP A 71 -0.73 20.97 0.53
C ASP A 71 -1.02 19.48 0.23
N ALA A 72 0.00 18.65 -0.04
CA ALA A 72 -0.19 17.26 -0.43
C ALA A 72 -0.64 16.39 0.75
N MET A 73 0.03 16.50 1.91
CA MET A 73 -0.37 15.76 3.12
C MET A 73 -1.75 16.21 3.63
N GLU A 74 -2.02 17.52 3.63
CA GLU A 74 -3.34 18.04 4.01
C GLU A 74 -4.46 17.49 3.10
N THR A 75 -4.18 17.40 1.79
CA THR A 75 -5.13 16.81 0.82
C THR A 75 -5.37 15.33 1.09
N VAL A 76 -4.29 14.56 1.36
CA VAL A 76 -4.39 13.14 1.74
C VAL A 76 -5.23 13.00 3.01
N ASP A 77 -4.93 13.77 4.05
CA ASP A 77 -5.66 13.71 5.33
C ASP A 77 -7.13 14.09 5.19
N ALA A 78 -7.44 15.11 4.39
CA ALA A 78 -8.83 15.50 4.15
C ALA A 78 -9.62 14.37 3.46
N GLN A 79 -9.02 13.73 2.46
CA GLN A 79 -9.63 12.65 1.69
C GLN A 79 -9.84 11.39 2.56
N TYR A 80 -8.77 10.90 3.18
CA TYR A 80 -8.79 9.62 3.89
C TYR A 80 -9.31 9.75 5.32
N GLY A 81 -9.00 10.85 6.02
CA GLY A 81 -9.45 11.09 7.38
C GLY A 81 -10.97 11.16 7.52
N THR A 82 -11.67 11.72 6.54
CA THR A 82 -13.15 11.73 6.53
C THR A 82 -13.72 10.31 6.44
N ALA A 83 -13.14 9.47 5.57
CA ALA A 83 -13.57 8.08 5.42
C ALA A 83 -13.25 7.26 6.68
N ALA A 84 -12.06 7.41 7.24
CA ALA A 84 -11.63 6.75 8.47
C ALA A 84 -12.52 7.12 9.67
N GLN A 85 -12.91 8.39 9.82
CA GLN A 85 -13.85 8.82 10.86
C GLN A 85 -15.23 8.17 10.71
N SER A 86 -15.74 8.06 9.48
CA SER A 86 -17.00 7.38 9.20
C SER A 86 -16.95 5.89 9.54
N LEU A 87 -15.86 5.21 9.17
CA LEU A 87 -15.65 3.80 9.48
C LEU A 87 -15.50 3.58 10.99
N ARG A 88 -14.81 4.49 11.68
CA ARG A 88 -14.66 4.47 13.13
C ARG A 88 -16.02 4.61 13.81
N ALA A 89 -16.85 5.55 13.40
CA ALA A 89 -18.19 5.72 13.95
C ALA A 89 -19.08 4.47 13.72
N GLN A 90 -18.94 3.82 12.56
CA GLN A 90 -19.63 2.55 12.29
C GLN A 90 -19.15 1.42 13.21
N HIS A 91 -17.84 1.30 13.42
CA HIS A 91 -17.28 0.32 14.34
C HIS A 91 -17.65 0.60 15.79
N GLU A 92 -17.65 1.87 16.24
CA GLU A 92 -18.08 2.24 17.59
C GLU A 92 -19.58 1.93 17.84
N ALA A 93 -20.42 2.03 16.81
CA ALA A 93 -21.83 1.68 16.89
C ALA A 93 -22.07 0.16 16.99
N ASP A 94 -21.22 -0.66 16.37
CA ASP A 94 -21.25 -2.11 16.47
C ASP A 94 -19.83 -2.72 16.52
N PRO A 95 -19.18 -2.71 17.70
CA PRO A 95 -17.79 -3.16 17.84
C PRO A 95 -17.58 -4.65 17.56
N THR A 96 -18.67 -5.42 17.52
CA THR A 96 -18.63 -6.87 17.31
C THR A 96 -18.69 -7.26 15.85
N ASN A 97 -18.92 -6.31 14.95
CA ASN A 97 -19.06 -6.59 13.53
C ASN A 97 -17.69 -6.68 12.83
N PRO A 98 -17.23 -7.89 12.43
CA PRO A 98 -15.91 -8.08 11.86
C PRO A 98 -15.73 -7.36 10.53
N THR A 99 -16.80 -7.12 9.77
CA THR A 99 -16.75 -6.37 8.51
C THR A 99 -16.41 -4.90 8.77
N THR A 100 -17.02 -4.28 9.78
CA THR A 100 -16.73 -2.87 10.11
C THR A 100 -15.30 -2.70 10.62
N LEU A 101 -14.81 -3.66 11.41
CA LEU A 101 -13.45 -3.68 11.91
C LEU A 101 -12.43 -3.86 10.78
N LEU A 102 -12.66 -4.80 9.86
CA LEU A 102 -11.78 -5.00 8.70
C LEU A 102 -11.77 -3.77 7.79
N ASN A 103 -12.93 -3.17 7.51
CA ASN A 103 -12.99 -1.95 6.70
C ASN A 103 -12.26 -0.80 7.38
N LEU A 104 -12.34 -0.67 8.71
CA LEU A 104 -11.59 0.32 9.48
C LEU A 104 -10.08 0.08 9.37
N ALA A 105 -9.62 -1.16 9.53
CA ALA A 105 -8.22 -1.52 9.34
C ALA A 105 -7.71 -1.14 7.94
N ASN A 106 -8.45 -1.53 6.90
CA ASN A 106 -8.12 -1.21 5.51
C ASN A 106 -8.12 0.32 5.25
N GLY A 107 -9.05 1.05 5.86
CA GLY A 107 -9.11 2.51 5.74
C GLY A 107 -7.88 3.21 6.31
N TYR A 108 -7.39 2.76 7.49
CA TYR A 108 -6.14 3.26 8.06
C TYR A 108 -4.91 2.78 7.29
N PHE A 109 -4.93 1.55 6.76
CA PHE A 109 -3.88 1.04 5.88
C PHE A 109 -3.72 1.93 4.64
N ASP A 110 -4.82 2.16 3.91
CA ASP A 110 -4.82 2.97 2.69
C ASP A 110 -4.39 4.41 2.99
N TRP A 111 -4.83 4.97 4.13
CA TRP A 111 -4.43 6.30 4.57
C TRP A 111 -2.94 6.36 4.90
N GLY A 112 -2.42 5.42 5.71
CA GLY A 112 -1.02 5.38 6.10
C GLY A 112 -0.09 5.20 4.90
N VAL A 113 -0.44 4.33 3.94
CA VAL A 113 0.31 4.17 2.70
C VAL A 113 0.25 5.42 1.82
N ALA A 114 -0.92 6.07 1.71
CA ALA A 114 -1.06 7.31 0.97
C ALA A 114 -0.23 8.45 1.60
N ALA A 115 -0.27 8.58 2.92
CA ALA A 115 0.52 9.55 3.68
C ALA A 115 2.02 9.29 3.48
N LEU A 116 2.47 8.05 3.62
CA LEU A 116 3.88 7.70 3.45
C LEU A 116 4.40 8.01 2.03
N ASN A 117 3.57 7.84 0.99
CA ASN A 117 3.91 8.19 -0.39
C ASN A 117 4.04 9.71 -0.63
N HIS A 118 3.39 10.53 0.19
CA HIS A 118 3.39 11.99 0.06
C HIS A 118 4.21 12.67 1.16
N ALA A 119 4.88 11.92 2.03
CA ALA A 119 5.66 12.48 3.11
C ALA A 119 6.84 13.29 2.58
N ALA A 120 6.93 14.55 3.00
CA ALA A 120 7.98 15.48 2.58
C ALA A 120 9.07 15.67 3.65
N ASP A 121 8.75 15.40 4.91
CA ASP A 121 9.65 15.55 6.05
C ASP A 121 9.40 14.52 7.18
N ASP A 122 10.19 14.64 8.25
CA ASP A 122 10.16 13.71 9.39
C ASP A 122 8.80 13.73 10.13
N ASP A 123 8.07 14.86 10.10
CA ASP A 123 6.76 14.99 10.77
C ASP A 123 5.68 14.25 9.95
N ASP A 124 5.73 14.38 8.63
CA ASP A 124 4.88 13.61 7.71
C ASP A 124 5.11 12.10 7.80
N GLU A 125 6.38 11.67 7.88
CA GLU A 125 6.75 10.27 8.07
C GLU A 125 6.23 9.73 9.41
N ALA A 126 6.32 10.54 10.47
CA ALA A 126 5.78 10.18 11.79
C ALA A 126 4.26 10.02 11.74
N HIS A 127 3.55 10.94 11.07
CA HIS A 127 2.10 10.85 10.88
C HIS A 127 1.69 9.58 10.10
N ALA A 128 2.37 9.29 9.00
CA ALA A 128 2.14 8.05 8.24
C ALA A 128 2.39 6.80 9.11
N THR A 129 3.44 6.82 9.93
CA THR A 129 3.77 5.73 10.87
C THR A 129 2.67 5.56 11.93
N GLU A 130 2.10 6.64 12.46
CA GLU A 130 0.98 6.59 13.41
C GLU A 130 -0.25 5.93 12.77
N LEU A 131 -0.60 6.32 11.54
CA LEU A 131 -1.72 5.73 10.79
C LEU A 131 -1.53 4.23 10.53
N LEU A 132 -0.33 3.82 10.14
CA LEU A 132 -0.02 2.39 9.93
C LEU A 132 -0.05 1.60 11.24
N ASN A 133 0.33 2.18 12.37
CA ASN A 133 0.21 1.55 13.68
C ASN A 133 -1.26 1.38 14.11
N GLU A 134 -2.13 2.37 13.83
CA GLU A 134 -3.58 2.22 14.02
C GLU A 134 -4.12 1.06 13.16
N ALA A 135 -3.71 0.97 11.89
CA ALA A 135 -4.08 -0.16 11.02
C ALA A 135 -3.64 -1.52 11.60
N ILE A 136 -2.41 -1.63 12.11
CA ILE A 136 -1.91 -2.84 12.78
C ILE A 136 -2.81 -3.23 13.94
N GLY A 137 -3.20 -2.27 14.79
CA GLY A 137 -4.09 -2.51 15.93
C GLY A 137 -5.45 -3.07 15.51
N TYR A 138 -6.06 -2.52 14.46
CA TYR A 138 -7.33 -3.03 13.94
C TYR A 138 -7.19 -4.40 13.26
N TYR A 139 -6.11 -4.64 12.50
CA TYR A 139 -5.82 -5.96 11.95
C TYR A 139 -5.57 -7.01 13.03
N ASP A 140 -4.83 -6.66 14.10
CA ASP A 140 -4.61 -7.54 15.25
C ASP A 140 -5.94 -7.94 15.89
N SER A 141 -6.82 -6.97 16.12
CA SER A 141 -8.16 -7.23 16.65
C SER A 141 -9.00 -8.09 15.70
N TYR A 142 -8.91 -7.87 14.39
CA TYR A 142 -9.65 -8.66 13.40
C TYR A 142 -9.14 -10.10 13.32
N LEU A 143 -7.82 -10.28 13.29
CA LEU A 143 -7.17 -11.58 13.16
C LEU A 143 -7.31 -12.45 14.41
N ALA A 144 -7.58 -11.87 15.58
CA ALA A 144 -7.86 -12.62 16.81
C ALA A 144 -8.99 -13.65 16.63
N ASP A 145 -10.04 -13.29 15.87
CA ASP A 145 -11.16 -14.18 15.54
C ASP A 145 -11.10 -14.73 14.10
N ASN A 146 -10.19 -14.20 13.27
CA ASN A 146 -10.09 -14.50 11.84
C ASN A 146 -8.66 -14.93 11.44
N ALA A 147 -8.02 -15.79 12.23
CA ALA A 147 -6.60 -16.15 12.08
C ALA A 147 -6.19 -16.73 10.70
N GLY A 148 -7.16 -17.17 9.87
CA GLY A 148 -6.93 -17.65 8.51
C GLY A 148 -7.12 -16.61 7.40
N ALA A 149 -7.39 -15.34 7.74
CA ALA A 149 -7.65 -14.28 6.77
C ALA A 149 -6.34 -13.79 6.10
N LYS A 150 -5.91 -14.53 5.07
CA LYS A 150 -4.63 -14.32 4.36
C LYS A 150 -4.39 -12.88 3.92
N SER A 151 -5.38 -12.21 3.33
CA SER A 151 -5.26 -10.81 2.89
C SER A 151 -5.05 -9.84 4.04
N ALA A 152 -5.66 -10.08 5.21
CA ALA A 152 -5.41 -9.25 6.39
C ALA A 152 -4.02 -9.49 6.99
N ILE A 153 -3.49 -10.72 6.90
CA ILE A 153 -2.12 -11.04 7.35
C ILE A 153 -1.08 -10.36 6.44
N VAL A 154 -1.16 -10.62 5.13
CA VAL A 154 -1.09 -9.60 4.07
C VAL A 154 -0.72 -8.16 4.45
N ASP A 155 -1.78 -7.36 4.47
CA ASP A 155 -1.76 -5.91 4.65
C ASP A 155 -1.20 -5.52 6.02
N ARG A 156 -1.44 -6.32 7.08
CA ARG A 156 -0.79 -6.11 8.38
C ARG A 156 0.73 -6.23 8.29
N ALA A 157 1.26 -7.24 7.62
CA ALA A 157 2.71 -7.42 7.49
C ALA A 157 3.34 -6.25 6.73
N ILE A 158 2.63 -5.70 5.73
CA ILE A 158 3.03 -4.47 5.04
C ILE A 158 3.12 -3.29 6.02
N CYS A 159 2.10 -3.07 6.87
CA CYS A 159 2.19 -2.04 7.90
C CYS A 159 3.38 -2.25 8.85
N VAL A 160 3.58 -3.49 9.33
CA VAL A 160 4.67 -3.83 10.25
C VAL A 160 6.04 -3.58 9.59
N PHE A 161 6.16 -3.85 8.30
CA PHE A 161 7.37 -3.55 7.54
C PHE A 161 7.61 -2.03 7.47
N TYR A 162 6.63 -1.25 7.03
CA TYR A 162 6.81 0.20 6.89
C TYR A 162 6.89 0.97 8.22
N THR A 163 6.49 0.37 9.33
CA THR A 163 6.71 0.89 10.70
C THR A 163 8.06 0.47 11.29
N GLY A 164 8.86 -0.32 10.56
CA GLY A 164 10.28 -0.58 10.83
C GLY A 164 10.61 -1.95 11.42
N ASP A 165 9.63 -2.80 11.73
CA ASP A 165 9.89 -4.17 12.19
C ASP A 165 9.91 -5.16 11.02
N HIS A 166 10.93 -4.99 10.15
CA HIS A 166 11.08 -5.78 8.93
C HIS A 166 11.18 -7.29 9.21
N ALA A 167 11.83 -7.67 10.30
CA ALA A 167 12.03 -9.06 10.69
C ALA A 167 10.69 -9.74 11.02
N SER A 168 9.84 -9.10 11.83
CA SER A 168 8.51 -9.64 12.16
C SER A 168 7.59 -9.69 10.94
N ALA A 169 7.65 -8.69 10.05
CA ALA A 169 6.86 -8.69 8.82
C ALA A 169 7.23 -9.86 7.89
N ILE A 170 8.53 -10.08 7.66
CA ILE A 170 9.03 -11.22 6.87
C ILE A 170 8.59 -12.54 7.50
N ALA A 171 8.82 -12.72 8.81
CA ALA A 171 8.47 -13.96 9.51
C ALA A 171 6.97 -14.27 9.43
N ALA A 172 6.10 -13.25 9.50
CA ALA A 172 4.66 -13.42 9.36
C ALA A 172 4.26 -13.92 7.96
N LEU A 173 4.89 -13.40 6.90
CA LEU A 173 4.61 -13.87 5.54
C LEU A 173 5.24 -15.23 5.23
N GLU A 174 6.43 -15.52 5.74
CA GLU A 174 7.04 -16.86 5.69
C GLU A 174 6.14 -17.91 6.37
N ASP A 175 5.58 -17.58 7.54
CA ASP A 175 4.63 -18.44 8.25
C ASP A 175 3.35 -18.65 7.43
N LEU A 176 2.78 -17.60 6.84
CA LEU A 176 1.61 -17.70 5.97
C LEU A 176 1.85 -18.69 4.83
N VAL A 177 2.94 -18.53 4.07
CA VAL A 177 3.19 -19.38 2.89
C VAL A 177 3.65 -20.78 3.27
N THR A 178 4.19 -20.99 4.47
CA THR A 178 4.63 -22.31 4.92
C THR A 178 3.49 -23.11 5.56
N ASN A 179 2.70 -22.47 6.41
CA ASN A 179 1.78 -23.14 7.32
C ASN A 179 0.30 -22.94 6.98
N LEU A 180 -0.04 -21.90 6.21
CA LEU A 180 -1.44 -21.58 5.88
C LEU A 180 -1.76 -21.82 4.40
N ASP A 181 -1.04 -21.19 3.48
CA ASP A 181 -1.27 -21.34 2.05
C ASP A 181 -0.02 -21.01 1.21
N ALA A 182 0.67 -22.07 0.76
CA ALA A 182 1.83 -21.96 -0.11
C ALA A 182 1.53 -21.36 -1.50
N GLY A 183 0.27 -21.31 -1.92
CA GLY A 183 -0.16 -20.75 -3.19
C GLY A 183 -0.66 -19.31 -3.11
N PHE A 184 -0.58 -18.65 -1.95
CA PHE A 184 -1.08 -17.28 -1.83
C PHE A 184 -0.11 -16.27 -2.46
N ALA A 185 -0.25 -16.06 -3.76
CA ALA A 185 0.63 -15.24 -4.59
C ALA A 185 0.93 -13.82 -4.03
N PRO A 186 -0.04 -13.09 -3.42
CA PRO A 186 0.25 -11.79 -2.80
C PRO A 186 1.29 -11.83 -1.68
N ALA A 187 1.35 -12.92 -0.89
CA ALA A 187 2.35 -13.06 0.16
C ALA A 187 3.76 -13.24 -0.43
N TRP A 188 3.88 -14.02 -1.50
CA TRP A 188 5.16 -14.19 -2.21
C TRP A 188 5.65 -12.89 -2.87
N ALA A 189 4.74 -12.12 -3.47
CA ALA A 189 5.10 -10.83 -4.06
C ALA A 189 5.62 -9.85 -2.99
N ASN A 190 4.96 -9.77 -1.84
CA ASN A 190 5.41 -8.90 -0.74
C ASN A 190 6.67 -9.44 -0.03
N LEU A 191 6.87 -10.76 0.09
CA LEU A 191 8.15 -11.34 0.53
C LEU A 191 9.29 -10.93 -0.41
N GLY A 192 9.07 -10.95 -1.72
CA GLY A 192 10.04 -10.46 -2.70
C GLY A 192 10.45 -9.02 -2.43
N MET A 193 9.47 -8.15 -2.18
CA MET A 193 9.68 -6.75 -1.83
C MET A 193 10.47 -6.58 -0.54
N PHE A 194 10.09 -7.29 0.51
CA PHE A 194 10.75 -7.20 1.81
C PHE A 194 12.20 -7.69 1.74
N TYR A 195 12.46 -8.79 1.04
CA TYR A 195 13.81 -9.28 0.82
C TYR A 195 14.65 -8.33 -0.02
N GLU A 196 14.09 -7.74 -1.07
CA GLU A 196 14.80 -6.77 -1.89
C GLU A 196 15.21 -5.53 -1.07
N ALA A 197 14.29 -5.00 -0.26
CA ALA A 197 14.56 -3.86 0.62
C ALA A 197 15.68 -4.15 1.65
N GLU A 198 15.78 -5.40 2.12
CA GLU A 198 16.85 -5.88 3.00
C GLU A 198 18.14 -6.27 2.27
N GLY A 199 18.22 -6.07 0.95
CA GLY A 199 19.39 -6.43 0.13
C GLY A 199 19.58 -7.94 -0.09
N ARG A 200 18.57 -8.75 0.21
CA ARG A 200 18.55 -10.22 0.05
C ARG A 200 18.10 -10.60 -1.37
N ALA A 201 18.90 -10.22 -2.37
CA ALA A 201 18.52 -10.28 -3.79
C ALA A 201 18.18 -11.69 -4.32
N GLU A 202 18.87 -12.74 -3.85
CA GLU A 202 18.57 -14.12 -4.25
C GLU A 202 17.20 -14.58 -3.75
N GLU A 203 16.89 -14.25 -2.49
CA GLU A 203 15.61 -14.61 -1.86
C GLU A 203 14.47 -13.79 -2.44
N ALA A 204 14.72 -12.50 -2.74
CA ALA A 204 13.78 -11.65 -3.46
C ALA A 204 13.42 -12.24 -4.83
N SER A 205 14.44 -12.61 -5.62
CA SER A 205 14.24 -13.23 -6.95
C SER A 205 13.42 -14.52 -6.86
N ASN A 206 13.71 -15.39 -5.89
CA ASN A 206 12.96 -16.63 -5.69
C ASN A 206 11.50 -16.37 -5.28
N ALA A 207 11.26 -15.43 -4.37
CA ALA A 207 9.92 -15.07 -3.94
C ALA A 207 9.09 -14.45 -5.07
N TYR A 208 9.68 -13.55 -5.88
CA TYR A 208 9.00 -12.99 -7.06
C TYR A 208 8.68 -14.06 -8.10
N GLN A 209 9.61 -14.98 -8.40
CA GLN A 209 9.32 -16.10 -9.31
C GLN A 209 8.16 -16.97 -8.79
N THR A 210 8.16 -17.26 -7.49
CA THR A 210 7.10 -18.04 -6.85
C THR A 210 5.75 -17.30 -6.90
N ALA A 211 5.74 -15.98 -6.77
CA ALA A 211 4.53 -15.17 -6.92
C ALA A 211 3.95 -15.26 -8.35
N ILE A 212 4.81 -15.21 -9.37
CA ILE A 212 4.42 -15.36 -10.79
C ILE A 212 3.79 -16.74 -11.04
N ASP A 213 4.43 -17.79 -10.53
CA ASP A 213 3.96 -19.17 -10.69
C ASP A 213 2.63 -19.39 -9.94
N ALA A 214 2.48 -18.80 -8.76
CA ALA A 214 1.29 -18.93 -7.91
C ALA A 214 0.11 -18.07 -8.38
N ALA A 215 0.33 -17.02 -9.18
CA ALA A 215 -0.71 -16.11 -9.64
C ALA A 215 -1.83 -16.84 -10.41
N GLY A 216 -1.49 -17.92 -11.10
CA GLY A 216 -2.42 -18.68 -11.97
C GLY A 216 -2.92 -17.85 -13.15
N ASP A 217 -3.51 -18.46 -14.18
CA ASP A 217 -3.82 -17.78 -15.45
C ASP A 217 -4.67 -16.49 -15.30
N GLU A 218 -5.60 -16.48 -14.34
CA GLU A 218 -6.49 -15.34 -14.08
C GLU A 218 -5.80 -14.18 -13.36
N ASP A 219 -4.69 -14.43 -12.64
CA ASP A 219 -3.99 -13.47 -11.78
C ASP A 219 -4.96 -12.58 -10.98
N ALA A 220 -5.75 -13.22 -10.13
CA ALA A 220 -6.84 -12.57 -9.40
C ALA A 220 -6.43 -11.34 -8.57
N TYR A 221 -5.15 -11.24 -8.23
CA TYR A 221 -4.58 -10.14 -7.44
C TYR A 221 -3.70 -9.19 -8.25
N GLY A 222 -3.52 -9.43 -9.56
CA GLY A 222 -2.66 -8.61 -10.42
C GLY A 222 -1.19 -8.60 -9.99
N VAL A 223 -0.71 -9.67 -9.35
CA VAL A 223 0.66 -9.72 -8.79
C VAL A 223 1.71 -10.01 -9.85
N ARG A 224 1.32 -10.58 -11.01
CA ARG A 224 2.28 -11.09 -12.00
C ARG A 224 3.10 -9.95 -12.60
N ASP A 225 2.44 -8.94 -13.16
CA ASP A 225 3.13 -7.83 -13.84
C ASP A 225 4.09 -7.11 -12.88
N TYR A 226 3.66 -6.96 -11.63
CA TYR A 226 4.49 -6.41 -10.56
C TYR A 226 5.74 -7.28 -10.31
N ALA A 227 5.57 -8.58 -10.05
CA ALA A 227 6.66 -9.48 -9.74
C ALA A 227 7.63 -9.66 -10.93
N GLU A 228 7.12 -9.72 -12.17
CA GLU A 228 7.94 -9.77 -13.39
C GLU A 228 8.82 -8.52 -13.54
N SER A 229 8.24 -7.33 -13.31
CA SER A 229 8.95 -6.06 -13.36
C SER A 229 10.09 -6.01 -12.34
N ARG A 230 9.82 -6.41 -11.09
CA ARG A 230 10.85 -6.44 -10.03
C ARG A 230 11.93 -7.48 -10.29
N LEU A 231 11.56 -8.68 -10.74
CA LEU A 231 12.52 -9.73 -11.09
C LEU A 231 13.44 -9.29 -12.25
N ALA A 232 12.89 -8.62 -13.26
CA ALA A 232 13.68 -8.07 -14.36
C ALA A 232 14.67 -6.99 -13.88
N ALA A 233 14.25 -6.12 -12.95
CA ALA A 233 15.11 -5.09 -12.37
C ALA A 233 16.29 -5.68 -11.58
N LEU A 234 16.04 -6.73 -10.77
CA LEU A 234 17.10 -7.43 -10.01
C LEU A 234 18.13 -8.08 -10.94
N ASN A 235 17.67 -8.76 -11.99
CA ASN A 235 18.54 -9.41 -12.97
C ASN A 235 19.34 -8.42 -13.82
N GLY A 236 18.79 -7.22 -14.07
CA GLY A 236 19.47 -6.15 -14.81
C GLY A 236 20.52 -5.38 -14.00
N ALA A 237 20.47 -5.46 -12.66
CA ALA A 237 21.41 -4.81 -11.75
C ALA A 237 22.62 -5.70 -11.38
N SER A 238 22.66 -6.93 -11.90
CA SER A 238 23.65 -7.99 -11.58
C SER A 238 24.91 -7.94 -12.44
#